data_AF-A0A7G7KMV5-F1
#
_entry.id   AF-A0A7G7KMV5-F1
#
_cell.length_a   1.000
_cell.length_b   1.000
_cell.length_c   1.000
_cell.angle_alpha   90.00
_cell.angle_beta   90.00
_cell.angle_gamma   90.00
#
_symmetry.space_group_name_H-M   'P 1'
#
loop_
_entity.id
_entity.type
_entity.pdbx_description
1 polymer ?
#
loop_
_entity_poly.entity_id
_entity_poly.type
_entity_poly.pdbx_seq_one_letter_code
_entity_poly.pdbx_strand_id
1 'polypeptide(L)'
;MAQLHDLRLRLLVQQESERIVDSLPDGLDLSVIQARCLCWLALLAEAHEDSANEAVHEGDTDQAMAWFADSMRLRDVIQVVSSIEIPIPGAIDDASDSGDSLAA
;
A
#
# COMPACT_ATOMS: atom_id res chain seq x y z
N MET A 1 -1.29 -28.20 9.38
CA MET A 1 -2.33 -27.20 9.76
C MET A 1 -1.97 -25.82 9.24
N ALA A 2 -0.89 -25.17 9.69
CA ALA A 2 -0.49 -23.83 9.23
C ALA A 2 -0.34 -23.70 7.69
N GLN A 3 0.24 -24.71 7.04
CA GLN A 3 0.42 -24.73 5.57
C GLN A 3 -0.90 -24.73 4.77
N LEU A 4 -1.96 -25.38 5.30
CA LEU A 4 -3.26 -25.44 4.65
C LEU A 4 -4.02 -24.12 4.83
N HIS A 5 -3.87 -23.47 5.99
CA HIS A 5 -4.39 -22.12 6.22
C HIS A 5 -3.70 -21.07 5.36
N ASP A 6 -2.36 -21.16 5.22
CA ASP A 6 -1.59 -20.26 4.35
C ASP A 6 -2.00 -20.41 2.87
N LEU A 7 -2.12 -21.65 2.38
CA LEU A 7 -2.61 -21.91 1.02
C LEU A 7 -4.03 -21.36 0.80
N ARG A 8 -4.93 -21.56 1.75
CA ARG A 8 -6.30 -21.05 1.67
C ARG A 8 -6.34 -19.52 1.65
N LEU A 9 -5.49 -18.87 2.43
CA LEU A 9 -5.37 -17.41 2.44
C LEU A 9 -4.87 -16.89 1.09
N ARG A 10 -3.82 -17.50 0.53
CA ARG A 10 -3.29 -17.14 -0.79
C ARG A 10 -4.34 -17.26 -1.89
N LEU A 11 -5.10 -18.36 -1.90
CA LEU A 11 -6.18 -18.57 -2.88
C LEU A 11 -7.30 -17.52 -2.75
N LEU A 12 -7.64 -17.13 -1.52
CA LEU A 12 -8.66 -16.10 -1.28
C LEU A 12 -8.18 -14.73 -1.75
N VAL A 13 -6.92 -14.38 -1.45
CA VAL A 13 -6.28 -13.15 -1.94
C VAL A 13 -6.27 -13.13 -3.47
N GLN A 14 -5.93 -14.23 -4.11
CA GLN A 14 -5.92 -14.33 -5.57
C GLN A 14 -7.33 -14.15 -6.17
N GLN A 15 -8.34 -14.85 -5.63
CA GLN A 15 -9.71 -14.73 -6.10
C GLN A 15 -10.27 -13.30 -5.97
N GLU A 16 -10.02 -12.63 -4.84
CA GLU A 16 -10.45 -11.24 -4.69
C GLU A 16 -9.65 -10.28 -5.58
N SER A 17 -8.38 -10.56 -5.85
CA SER A 17 -7.57 -9.75 -6.77
C SER A 17 -8.12 -9.83 -8.20
N GLU A 18 -8.45 -11.02 -8.69
CA GLU A 18 -9.10 -11.23 -9.99
C GLU A 18 -10.45 -10.48 -10.06
N ARG A 19 -11.27 -10.60 -9.02
CA ARG A 19 -12.55 -9.89 -8.93
C ARG A 19 -12.38 -8.37 -8.96
N ILE A 20 -11.38 -7.83 -8.26
CA ILE A 20 -11.07 -6.40 -8.30
C ILE A 20 -10.72 -6.00 -9.72
N VAL A 21 -9.80 -6.72 -10.37
CA VAL A 21 -9.37 -6.44 -11.75
C VAL A 21 -10.55 -6.42 -12.72
N ASP A 22 -11.45 -7.40 -12.64
CA ASP A 22 -12.64 -7.50 -13.50
C ASP A 22 -13.69 -6.41 -13.24
N SER A 23 -13.65 -5.77 -12.07
CA SER A 23 -14.58 -4.71 -11.67
C SER A 23 -14.00 -3.30 -11.75
N LEU A 24 -12.73 -3.16 -12.15
CA LEU A 24 -12.09 -1.86 -12.33
C LEU A 24 -12.77 -1.11 -13.49
N PRO A 25 -13.12 0.17 -13.29
CA PRO A 25 -13.52 1.03 -14.40
C PRO A 25 -12.43 1.08 -15.48
N ASP A 26 -12.83 1.06 -16.75
CA ASP A 26 -11.90 1.16 -17.88
C ASP A 26 -10.98 2.39 -17.74
N GLY A 27 -9.67 2.15 -17.87
CA GLY A 27 -8.65 3.19 -17.78
C GLY A 27 -8.23 3.60 -16.36
N LEU A 28 -8.71 2.90 -15.32
CA LEU A 28 -8.27 3.14 -13.95
C LEU A 28 -6.91 2.49 -13.66
N ASP A 29 -5.85 3.29 -13.65
CA ASP A 29 -4.50 2.84 -13.30
C ASP A 29 -4.30 2.86 -11.77
N LEU A 30 -4.28 1.69 -11.16
CA LEU A 30 -4.07 1.52 -9.72
C LEU A 30 -2.72 2.10 -9.25
N SER A 31 -1.68 2.08 -10.10
CA SER A 31 -0.36 2.63 -9.75
C SER A 31 -0.41 4.15 -9.56
N VAL A 32 -1.18 4.82 -10.42
CA VAL A 32 -1.43 6.26 -10.31
C VAL A 32 -2.23 6.58 -9.05
N ILE A 33 -3.20 5.74 -8.69
CA ILE A 33 -3.97 5.91 -7.46
C ILE A 33 -3.07 5.76 -6.23
N GLN A 34 -2.26 4.71 -6.16
CA GLN A 34 -1.35 4.49 -5.04
C GLN A 34 -0.36 5.65 -4.92
N ALA A 35 0.24 6.11 -6.02
CA ALA A 35 1.13 7.27 -6.02
C ALA A 35 0.42 8.53 -5.46
N ARG A 36 -0.84 8.75 -5.85
CA ARG A 36 -1.64 9.88 -5.35
C ARG A 36 -1.96 9.75 -3.86
N CYS A 37 -2.32 8.54 -3.40
CA CYS A 37 -2.54 8.26 -1.99
C CYS A 37 -1.28 8.53 -1.16
N LEU A 38 -0.13 8.05 -1.62
CA LEU A 38 1.16 8.29 -0.95
C LEU A 38 1.50 9.79 -0.88
N CYS A 39 1.26 10.54 -1.95
CA CYS A 39 1.45 12.00 -1.94
C CYS A 39 0.57 12.68 -0.88
N TRP A 40 -0.72 12.34 -0.82
CA TRP A 40 -1.63 12.93 0.15
C TRP A 40 -1.30 12.54 1.59
N LEU A 41 -0.92 11.28 1.82
CA LEU A 41 -0.50 10.82 3.15
C LEU A 41 0.76 11.53 3.62
N ALA A 42 1.73 11.75 2.73
CA ALA A 42 2.95 12.49 3.04
C ALA A 42 2.64 13.94 3.44
N LEU A 43 1.81 14.65 2.65
CA LEU A 43 1.36 16.01 2.98
C LEU A 43 0.62 16.07 4.32
N LEU A 44 -0.21 15.07 4.61
CA LEU A 44 -0.93 15.01 5.87
C LEU A 44 0.02 14.79 7.06
N ALA A 45 1.02 13.90 6.91
CA ALA A 45 2.01 13.63 7.95
C ALA A 45 2.87 14.87 8.26
N GLU A 46 3.25 15.62 7.23
CA GLU A 46 3.96 16.90 7.34
C GLU A 46 3.11 17.94 8.08
N ALA A 47 1.84 18.11 7.70
CA ALA A 47 0.95 19.05 8.38
C ALA A 47 0.74 18.73 9.87
N HIS A 48 0.73 17.44 10.25
CA HIS A 48 0.67 17.03 11.66
C HIS A 48 1.98 17.32 12.40
N GLU A 49 3.13 17.17 11.74
CA GLU A 49 4.44 17.53 12.30
C GLU A 49 4.55 19.05 12.53
N ASP A 50 4.08 19.86 11.58
CA ASP A 50 3.98 21.32 11.72
C ASP A 50 3.06 21.71 12.89
N SER A 51 1.87 21.09 12.98
CA SER A 51 0.93 21.31 14.09
C SER A 51 1.52 20.92 15.45
N ALA A 52 2.35 19.87 15.49
CA ALA A 52 3.04 19.47 16.69
C ALA A 52 4.10 20.51 17.10
N ASN A 53 4.87 21.04 16.15
CA ASN A 53 5.86 22.08 16.38
C ASN A 53 5.21 23.39 16.87
N GLU A 54 4.05 23.76 16.31
CA GLU A 54 3.26 24.91 16.78
C GLU A 54 2.83 24.72 18.25
N ALA A 55 2.28 23.56 18.60
CA ALA A 55 1.88 23.26 19.97
C ALA A 55 3.07 23.28 20.96
N VAL A 56 4.26 22.81 20.53
CA VAL A 56 5.49 22.93 21.33
C VAL A 56 5.85 24.41 21.57
N HIS A 57 5.73 25.25 20.54
CA HIS A 57 6.01 26.68 20.65
C HIS A 57 5.03 27.38 21.60
N GLU A 58 3.77 26.94 21.64
CA GLU A 58 2.75 27.42 22.57
C GLU A 58 2.89 26.86 24.00
N GLY A 59 3.74 25.85 24.18
CA GLY A 59 3.97 25.19 25.47
C GLY A 59 2.92 24.13 25.82
N ASP A 60 2.05 23.76 24.88
CA ASP A 60 1.06 22.69 25.05
C ASP A 60 1.69 21.33 24.68
N THR A 61 2.38 20.73 25.65
CA THR A 61 3.09 19.47 25.46
C THR A 61 2.16 18.30 25.19
N ASP A 62 0.96 18.31 25.76
CA ASP A 62 0.01 17.20 25.60
C ASP A 62 -0.55 17.20 24.17
N GLN A 63 -0.91 18.38 23.65
CA GLN A 63 -1.37 18.52 22.27
C GLN A 63 -0.24 18.25 21.26
N ALA A 64 0.98 18.71 21.54
CA ALA A 64 2.14 18.39 20.72
C ALA A 64 2.37 16.87 20.63
N MET A 65 2.30 16.16 21.75
CA MET A 65 2.44 14.70 21.78
C MET A 65 1.34 13.99 20.99
N ALA A 66 0.11 14.48 21.06
CA ALA A 66 -1.00 13.93 20.27
C ALA A 66 -0.73 14.06 18.76
N TRP A 67 -0.33 15.26 18.31
CA TRP A 67 -0.01 15.51 16.90
C TRP A 67 1.19 14.69 16.40
N PHE A 68 2.26 14.59 17.21
CA PHE A 68 3.40 13.73 16.89
C PHE A 68 2.99 12.26 16.77
N ALA A 69 2.14 11.76 17.67
CA ALA A 69 1.64 10.38 17.61
C ALA A 69 0.85 10.12 16.31
N ASP A 70 0.04 11.08 15.87
CA ASP A 70 -0.67 11.00 14.60
C ASP A 70 0.27 11.03 13.39
N SER A 71 1.29 11.90 13.38
CA SER A 71 2.31 11.91 12.31
C SER A 71 3.05 10.57 12.22
N MET A 72 3.40 9.95 13.36
CA MET A 72 4.01 8.62 13.40
C MET A 72 3.07 7.53 12.85
N ARG A 73 1.79 7.56 13.23
CA ARG A 73 0.77 6.64 12.68
C ARG A 73 0.66 6.78 11.16
N LEU A 74 0.70 8.01 10.64
CA LEU A 74 0.64 8.26 9.19
C LEU A 74 1.88 7.71 8.47
N ARG A 75 3.07 7.79 9.08
CA ARG A 75 4.30 7.18 8.53
C ARG A 75 4.19 5.66 8.44
N ASP A 76 3.57 5.01 9.43
CA ASP A 76 3.30 3.57 9.37
C ASP A 76 2.31 3.22 8.24
N VAL A 77 1.26 4.02 8.05
CA VAL A 77 0.31 3.84 6.95
C VAL A 77 0.97 4.03 5.58
N ILE A 78 1.87 5.02 5.44
CA ILE A 78 2.66 5.22 4.22
C ILE A 78 3.47 3.96 3.90
N GLN A 79 4.12 3.35 4.90
CA GLN A 79 4.88 2.11 4.72
C GLN A 79 3.98 0.97 4.22
N VAL A 80 2.78 0.80 4.81
CA VAL A 80 1.81 -0.21 4.40
C VAL A 80 1.34 0.03 2.97
N VAL A 81 0.94 1.25 2.63
CA VAL A 81 0.47 1.57 1.27
C VAL A 81 1.60 1.38 0.25
N SER A 82 2.83 1.74 0.60
CA SER A 82 3.99 1.56 -0.27
C SER A 82 4.37 0.08 -0.49
N SER A 83 4.00 -0.82 0.43
CA SER A 83 4.28 -2.26 0.28
C SER A 83 3.21 -3.01 -0.49
N ILE A 84 2.12 -2.35 -0.90
CA ILE A 84 1.09 -2.96 -1.74
C ILE A 84 1.68 -3.16 -3.13
N GLU A 85 1.85 -4.42 -3.52
CA GLU A 85 2.18 -4.80 -4.89
C GLU A 85 0.94 -4.64 -5.76
N ILE A 86 1.03 -3.81 -6.80
CA ILE A 86 -0.07 -3.60 -7.73
C ILE A 86 0.09 -4.60 -8.88
N PRO A 87 -0.90 -5.49 -9.09
CA PRO A 87 -0.86 -6.38 -10.23
C PRO A 87 -0.93 -5.53 -11.51
N ILE A 88 0.15 -5.53 -12.29
CA ILE A 88 0.17 -4.92 -13.62
C ILE A 88 -0.58 -5.89 -14.55
N PRO A 89 -1.69 -5.48 -15.17
CA PRO A 89 -2.39 -6.32 -16.15
C PRO A 89 -1.42 -6.77 -17.24
N GLY A 90 -1.20 -8.07 -17.39
CA GLY A 90 -0.30 -8.68 -18.39
C GLY A 90 1.09 -9.11 -17.89
N ALA A 91 1.50 -8.78 -16.67
CA ALA A 91 2.81 -9.20 -16.13
C ALA A 91 2.84 -10.64 -15.58
N ILE A 92 1.67 -11.25 -15.39
CA ILE A 92 1.53 -12.62 -14.87
C ILE A 92 1.73 -13.72 -15.94
N ASP A 93 1.74 -13.36 -17.23
CA ASP A 93 1.91 -14.34 -18.31
C ASP A 93 3.39 -14.68 -18.60
N ASP A 94 4.35 -13.83 -18.22
CA ASP A 94 5.77 -14.00 -18.60
C ASP A 94 6.58 -14.92 -17.67
N ALA A 95 6.00 -15.37 -16.56
CA ALA A 95 6.72 -16.21 -15.59
C ALA A 95 6.58 -17.73 -15.83
N SER A 96 5.82 -18.16 -16.85
CA SER A 96 5.50 -19.60 -17.04
C SER A 96 5.95 -20.25 -18.35
N ASP A 97 6.61 -19.54 -19.28
CA ASP A 97 6.99 -20.11 -20.60
C ASP A 97 8.51 -20.24 -20.87
N SER A 98 9.40 -19.96 -19.91
CA SER A 98 10.84 -20.16 -20.10
C SER A 98 11.33 -21.56 -19.70
N GLY A 99 10.71 -22.61 -20.25
CA GLY A 99 11.11 -23.96 -19.89
C GLY A 99 10.53 -25.11 -20.72
N ASP A 100 10.70 -25.12 -22.05
CA ASP A 100 10.99 -26.35 -22.82
C ASP A 100 11.27 -26.06 -24.31
N SER A 101 12.50 -25.69 -24.67
CA SER A 101 12.99 -25.93 -26.03
C SER A 101 14.51 -25.89 -26.10
N LEU A 102 15.16 -26.95 -25.63
CA LEU A 102 16.49 -27.33 -26.11
C LEU A 102 16.75 -28.83 -25.84
N ALA A 103 16.08 -29.69 -26.61
CA ALA A 103 16.51 -31.07 -26.82
C ALA A 103 16.97 -31.21 -28.27
N ALA A 104 18.20 -31.71 -28.40
CA ALA A 104 18.99 -31.88 -29.62
C ALA A 104 18.43 -32.94 -30.59
#